data_AF-A0A1S7UP06-F1
#
_entry.id   AF-A0A1S7UP06-F1
#
_cell.length_a   1.000
_cell.length_b   1.000
_cell.length_c   1.000
_cell.angle_alpha   90.00
_cell.angle_beta   90.00
_cell.angle_gamma   90.00
#
_symmetry.space_group_name_H-M   'P 1'
#
loop_
_entity.id
_entity.type
_entity.pdbx_description
1 polymer ?
#
loop_
_entity_poly.entity_id
_entity_poly.type
_entity_poly.pdbx_seq_one_letter_code
_entity_poly.pdbx_strand_id
1 'polypeptide(L)'
;MADYVAGALMHVEDMSARQIPSPEQMLEKRRFSAGVGPLFALVEYAHALRIPDYVFEHPVIQEIEHLAIDFVAIMNDILSYVKEERDSVPNNVVAAARMSGLGPQEAFDYIGTLLDSRYARWEKAVQSVPNWGAGINSHVDKYVQGVSNVVRANLYWGYDHRLLGIVYTMMGTC
;
A
#
# COMPACT_ATOMS: atom_id res chain seq x y z
N MET A 1 -5.00 4.06 -14.37
CA MET A 1 -6.04 2.99 -14.49
C MET A 1 -5.54 1.77 -15.24
N ALA A 2 -4.77 1.90 -16.33
CA ALA A 2 -4.18 0.76 -17.04
C ALA A 2 -3.37 -0.16 -16.10
N ASP A 3 -2.56 0.44 -15.23
CA ASP A 3 -1.77 -0.26 -14.20
C ASP A 3 -2.62 -1.13 -13.27
N TYR A 4 -3.78 -0.62 -12.85
CA TYR A 4 -4.69 -1.38 -11.99
C TYR A 4 -5.25 -2.61 -12.69
N VAL A 5 -5.66 -2.46 -13.95
CA VAL A 5 -6.15 -3.57 -14.77
C VAL A 5 -5.02 -4.58 -15.01
N ALA A 6 -3.79 -4.12 -15.26
CA ALA A 6 -2.63 -4.98 -15.39
C ALA A 6 -2.36 -5.78 -14.09
N GLY A 7 -2.42 -5.13 -12.93
CA GLY A 7 -2.27 -5.81 -11.64
C GLY A 7 -3.34 -6.88 -11.39
N ALA A 8 -4.58 -6.63 -11.80
CA ALA A 8 -5.64 -7.63 -11.73
C ALA A 8 -5.37 -8.83 -12.65
N LEU A 9 -4.85 -8.59 -13.87
CA LEU A 9 -4.46 -9.66 -14.80
C LEU A 9 -3.31 -10.51 -14.25
N MET A 10 -2.26 -9.89 -13.69
CA MET A 10 -1.13 -10.61 -13.06
C MET A 10 -1.62 -11.59 -12.00
N HIS A 11 -2.60 -11.17 -11.18
CA HIS A 11 -3.17 -12.05 -10.16
C HIS A 11 -3.88 -13.26 -10.77
N VAL A 12 -4.66 -13.07 -11.84
CA VAL A 12 -5.35 -14.17 -12.54
C VAL A 12 -4.35 -15.14 -13.17
N GLU A 13 -3.26 -14.63 -13.74
CA GLU A 13 -2.19 -15.44 -14.34
C GLU A 13 -1.49 -16.30 -13.29
N ASP A 14 -1.12 -15.74 -12.13
CA ASP A 14 -0.50 -16.49 -11.03
C ASP A 14 -1.40 -17.63 -10.54
N MET A 15 -2.70 -17.33 -10.37
CA MET A 15 -3.70 -18.31 -9.95
C MET A 15 -3.81 -19.45 -10.97
N SER A 16 -3.84 -19.12 -12.26
CA SER A 16 -3.89 -20.12 -13.34
C SER A 16 -2.62 -20.97 -13.40
N ALA A 17 -1.45 -20.38 -13.16
CA ALA A 17 -0.16 -21.05 -13.21
C ALA A 17 0.22 -21.75 -11.89
N ARG A 18 -0.58 -21.58 -10.82
CA ARG A 18 -0.26 -22.01 -9.44
C ARG A 18 1.11 -21.52 -8.98
N GLN A 19 1.48 -20.32 -9.42
CA GLN A 19 2.73 -19.68 -8.99
C GLN A 19 2.50 -18.98 -7.67
N ILE A 20 3.48 -19.12 -6.77
CA ILE A 20 3.48 -18.50 -5.46
C ILE A 20 4.61 -17.46 -5.48
N PRO A 21 4.30 -16.16 -5.53
CA PRO A 21 5.33 -15.13 -5.49
C PRO A 21 6.04 -15.14 -4.12
N SER A 22 7.31 -14.72 -4.08
CA SER A 22 7.91 -14.34 -2.81
C SER A 22 7.16 -13.15 -2.19
N PRO A 23 7.29 -12.87 -0.88
CA PRO A 23 6.67 -11.70 -0.26
C PRO A 23 6.98 -10.38 -1.00
N GLU A 24 8.22 -10.18 -1.44
CA GLU A 24 8.64 -9.00 -2.19
C GLU A 24 7.97 -8.92 -3.55
N GLN A 25 7.94 -10.03 -4.29
CA GLN A 25 7.28 -10.11 -5.58
C GLN A 25 5.77 -9.90 -5.45
N MET A 26 5.17 -10.42 -4.37
CA MET A 26 3.77 -10.17 -4.04
C MET A 26 3.56 -8.68 -3.82
N LEU A 27 4.40 -8.03 -3.01
CA LEU A 27 4.27 -6.59 -2.75
C LEU A 27 4.42 -5.75 -4.04
N GLU A 28 5.37 -6.10 -4.91
CA GLU A 28 5.52 -5.45 -6.22
C GLU A 28 4.24 -5.57 -7.06
N LYS A 29 3.62 -6.75 -7.11
CA LYS A 29 2.33 -6.96 -7.80
C LYS A 29 1.20 -6.19 -7.12
N ARG A 30 1.18 -6.15 -5.78
CA ARG A 30 0.19 -5.41 -4.99
C ARG A 30 0.22 -3.91 -5.31
N ARG A 31 1.36 -3.33 -5.69
CA ARG A 31 1.40 -1.91 -6.13
C ARG A 31 0.46 -1.61 -7.29
N PHE A 32 0.32 -2.57 -8.19
CA PHE A 32 -0.58 -2.47 -9.33
C PHE A 32 -2.02 -2.85 -8.92
N SER A 33 -2.20 -3.91 -8.13
CA SER A 33 -3.54 -4.43 -7.80
C SER A 33 -4.26 -3.74 -6.63
N ALA A 34 -3.57 -2.95 -5.80
CA ALA A 34 -4.16 -2.33 -4.61
C ALA A 34 -5.14 -1.18 -4.94
N GLY A 35 -5.07 -0.61 -6.16
CA GLY A 35 -5.97 0.44 -6.61
C GLY A 35 -5.77 1.79 -5.92
N VAL A 36 -4.62 2.01 -5.26
CA VAL A 36 -4.32 3.22 -4.48
C VAL A 36 -3.81 4.36 -5.36
N GLY A 37 -2.99 4.06 -6.38
CA GLY A 37 -2.40 5.08 -7.26
C GLY A 37 -3.40 6.10 -7.84
N PRO A 38 -4.60 5.69 -8.33
CA PRO A 38 -5.62 6.63 -8.78
C PRO A 38 -6.07 7.67 -7.73
N LEU A 39 -5.94 7.38 -6.44
CA LEU A 39 -6.30 8.32 -5.38
C LEU A 39 -5.36 9.53 -5.33
N PHE A 40 -4.11 9.41 -5.80
CA PHE A 40 -3.16 10.52 -5.77
C PHE A 40 -3.53 11.63 -6.77
N ALA A 41 -4.03 11.26 -7.95
CA ALA A 41 -4.63 12.22 -8.88
C ALA A 41 -5.86 12.92 -8.27
N LEU A 42 -6.63 12.22 -7.42
CA LEU A 42 -7.75 12.84 -6.70
C LEU A 42 -7.28 13.81 -5.61
N VAL A 43 -6.14 13.56 -4.95
CA VAL A 43 -5.52 14.50 -4.02
C VAL A 43 -5.16 15.80 -4.73
N GLU A 44 -4.52 15.72 -5.90
CA GLU A 44 -4.17 16.87 -6.72
C GLU A 44 -5.43 17.68 -7.07
N TYR A 45 -6.45 16.99 -7.57
CA TYR A 45 -7.73 17.61 -7.94
C TYR A 45 -8.45 18.26 -6.76
N ALA A 46 -8.60 17.53 -5.65
CA ALA A 46 -9.37 17.98 -4.48
C ALA A 46 -8.75 19.21 -3.80
N HIS A 47 -7.43 19.34 -3.83
CA HIS A 47 -6.73 20.50 -3.28
C HIS A 47 -6.48 21.61 -4.33
N ALA A 48 -7.00 21.46 -5.55
CA ALA A 48 -6.80 22.37 -6.67
C ALA A 48 -5.32 22.72 -6.88
N LEU A 49 -4.46 21.70 -6.84
CA LEU A 49 -3.02 21.89 -6.93
C LEU A 49 -2.60 22.24 -8.37
N ARG A 50 -1.48 22.96 -8.47
CA ARG A 50 -0.87 23.38 -9.73
C ARG A 50 0.59 22.96 -9.69
N ILE A 51 0.81 21.67 -9.87
CA ILE A 51 2.14 21.04 -9.84
C ILE A 51 2.51 20.68 -11.28
N PRO A 52 3.67 21.14 -11.80
CA PRO A 52 4.10 20.76 -13.14
C PRO A 52 4.43 19.27 -13.25
N ASP A 53 4.21 18.67 -14.43
CA ASP A 53 4.45 17.24 -14.68
C ASP A 53 5.87 16.78 -14.32
N TYR A 54 6.90 17.61 -14.58
CA TYR A 54 8.29 17.28 -14.25
C TYR A 54 8.53 17.07 -12.74
N VAL A 55 7.65 17.59 -11.88
CA VAL A 55 7.70 17.33 -10.43
C VAL A 55 7.17 15.94 -10.12
N PHE A 56 6.06 15.52 -10.74
CA PHE A 56 5.53 14.17 -10.61
C PHE A 56 6.45 13.10 -11.23
N GLU A 57 7.16 13.46 -12.30
CA GLU A 57 8.20 12.63 -12.92
C GLU A 57 9.48 12.55 -12.07
N HIS A 58 9.63 13.41 -11.06
CA HIS A 58 10.82 13.42 -10.23
C HIS A 58 10.88 12.14 -9.37
N PRO A 59 12.03 11.41 -9.35
CA PRO A 59 12.13 10.11 -8.67
C PRO A 59 11.74 10.12 -7.19
N VAL A 60 11.97 11.23 -6.49
CA VAL A 60 11.59 11.38 -5.07
C VAL A 60 10.06 11.39 -4.88
N ILE A 61 9.32 12.02 -5.79
CA ILE A 61 7.84 12.05 -5.70
C ILE A 61 7.28 10.67 -6.04
N GLN A 62 7.81 10.01 -7.07
CA GLN A 62 7.43 8.63 -7.40
C GLN A 62 7.74 7.66 -6.26
N GLU A 63 8.88 7.80 -5.58
CA GLU A 63 9.22 6.99 -4.41
C GLU A 63 8.22 7.21 -3.26
N ILE A 64 7.83 8.46 -2.98
CA ILE A 64 6.79 8.77 -1.98
C ILE A 64 5.47 8.07 -2.34
N GLU A 65 5.04 8.15 -3.60
CA GLU A 65 3.82 7.48 -4.06
C GLU A 65 3.91 5.96 -3.95
N HIS A 66 5.01 5.35 -4.40
CA HIS A 66 5.23 3.90 -4.28
C HIS A 66 5.22 3.43 -2.83
N LEU A 67 5.87 4.18 -1.93
CA LEU A 67 5.90 3.86 -0.51
C LEU A 67 4.51 4.00 0.13
N ALA A 68 3.73 5.03 -0.26
CA ALA A 68 2.35 5.17 0.20
C ALA A 68 1.47 3.99 -0.24
N ILE A 69 1.63 3.50 -1.48
CA ILE A 69 0.95 2.32 -1.96
C ILE A 69 1.39 1.08 -1.17
N ASP A 70 2.69 0.90 -0.93
CA ASP A 70 3.23 -0.20 -0.13
C ASP A 70 2.64 -0.21 1.28
N PHE A 71 2.57 0.95 1.95
CA PHE A 71 1.95 1.05 3.27
C PHE A 71 0.50 0.58 3.22
N VAL A 72 -0.30 1.12 2.29
CA VAL A 72 -1.72 0.77 2.19
C VAL A 72 -1.90 -0.73 1.91
N ALA A 73 -1.11 -1.30 1.00
CA ALA A 73 -1.16 -2.71 0.64
C ALA A 73 -0.77 -3.62 1.83
N ILE A 74 0.37 -3.37 2.47
CA ILE A 74 0.85 -4.16 3.61
C ILE A 74 -0.15 -4.11 4.77
N MET A 75 -0.63 -2.92 5.12
CA MET A 75 -1.57 -2.76 6.23
C MET A 75 -2.92 -3.40 5.92
N ASN A 76 -3.38 -3.31 4.67
CA ASN A 76 -4.58 -4.02 4.25
C ASN A 76 -4.40 -5.53 4.44
N ASP A 77 -3.29 -6.08 3.96
CA ASP A 77 -2.99 -7.51 3.98
C ASP A 77 -2.85 -8.05 5.41
N ILE A 78 -2.21 -7.30 6.32
CA ILE A 78 -2.13 -7.64 7.76
C ILE A 78 -3.54 -7.74 8.35
N LEU A 79 -4.37 -6.72 8.12
CA LEU A 79 -5.69 -6.64 8.75
C LEU A 79 -6.69 -7.63 8.12
N SER A 80 -6.54 -7.96 6.83
CA SER A 80 -7.44 -8.85 6.10
C SER A 80 -7.01 -10.31 6.12
N TYR A 81 -5.78 -10.62 6.53
CA TYR A 81 -5.16 -11.95 6.44
C TYR A 81 -6.07 -13.09 6.92
N VAL A 82 -6.58 -13.03 8.15
CA VAL A 82 -7.40 -14.11 8.73
C VAL A 82 -8.66 -14.39 7.90
N LYS A 83 -9.27 -13.33 7.38
CA LYS A 83 -10.43 -13.46 6.48
C LYS A 83 -10.00 -14.08 5.15
N GLU A 84 -8.95 -13.58 4.54
CA GLU A 84 -8.48 -14.00 3.22
C GLU A 84 -7.92 -15.43 3.21
N GLU A 85 -7.25 -15.85 4.29
CA GLU A 85 -6.80 -17.23 4.49
C GLU A 85 -7.99 -18.19 4.51
N ARG A 86 -9.06 -17.86 5.25
CA ARG A 86 -10.30 -18.65 5.27
C ARG A 86 -10.98 -18.69 3.89
N ASP A 87 -10.98 -17.56 3.20
CA ASP A 87 -11.62 -17.43 1.89
C ASP A 87 -10.72 -17.96 0.75
N SER A 88 -9.53 -18.51 1.07
CA SER A 88 -8.53 -19.04 0.12
C SER A 88 -8.09 -18.03 -0.93
N VAL A 89 -7.90 -16.77 -0.53
CA VAL A 89 -7.41 -15.67 -1.37
C VAL A 89 -5.90 -15.50 -1.17
N PRO A 90 -5.04 -15.90 -2.13
CA PRO A 90 -3.59 -15.86 -1.94
C PRO A 90 -2.95 -14.50 -2.31
N ASN A 91 -3.74 -13.51 -2.75
CA ASN A 91 -3.24 -12.18 -3.14
C ASN A 91 -2.94 -11.28 -1.93
N ASN A 92 -2.05 -11.76 -1.07
CA ASN A 92 -1.74 -11.17 0.23
C ASN A 92 -0.27 -11.41 0.57
N VAL A 93 0.47 -10.39 0.98
CA VAL A 93 1.91 -10.49 1.28
C VAL A 93 2.19 -11.39 2.49
N VAL A 94 1.32 -11.40 3.51
CA VAL A 94 1.42 -12.33 4.65
C VAL A 94 1.18 -13.76 4.18
N ALA A 95 0.20 -13.99 3.30
CA ALA A 95 -0.04 -15.31 2.71
C ALA A 95 1.17 -15.79 1.90
N ALA A 96 1.79 -14.93 1.09
CA ALA A 96 3.01 -15.25 0.35
C ALA A 96 4.16 -15.68 1.30
N ALA A 97 4.34 -14.97 2.42
CA ALA A 97 5.33 -15.31 3.45
C ALA A 97 5.07 -16.67 4.11
N ARG A 98 3.80 -16.98 4.39
CA ARG A 98 3.39 -18.30 4.92
C ARG A 98 3.63 -19.41 3.90
N MET A 99 3.30 -19.15 2.64
CA MET A 99 3.47 -20.11 1.55
C MET A 99 4.93 -20.33 1.17
N SER A 100 5.84 -19.40 1.50
CA SER A 100 7.29 -19.60 1.41
C SER A 100 7.89 -20.42 2.56
N GLY A 101 7.05 -20.92 3.48
CA GLY A 101 7.45 -21.84 4.55
C GLY A 101 7.62 -21.19 5.93
N LEU A 102 7.30 -19.90 6.10
CA LEU A 102 7.35 -19.26 7.41
C LEU A 102 6.16 -19.68 8.28
N GLY A 103 6.40 -19.85 9.59
CA GLY A 103 5.34 -20.00 10.58
C GLY A 103 4.48 -18.73 10.69
N PRO A 104 3.32 -18.79 11.38
CA PRO A 104 2.43 -17.64 11.56
C PRO A 104 3.15 -16.41 12.11
N GLN A 105 3.80 -16.54 13.28
CA GLN A 105 4.49 -15.42 13.92
C GLN A 105 5.67 -14.92 13.07
N GLU A 106 6.48 -15.83 12.52
CA GLU A 106 7.62 -15.49 11.67
C GLU A 106 7.20 -14.71 10.42
N ALA A 107 6.06 -15.05 9.83
CA ALA A 107 5.50 -14.30 8.70
C ALA A 107 5.12 -12.86 9.13
N PHE A 108 4.44 -12.68 10.27
CA PHE A 108 4.12 -11.33 10.75
C PHE A 108 5.36 -10.52 11.14
N ASP A 109 6.37 -11.15 11.75
CA ASP A 109 7.65 -10.52 12.08
C ASP A 109 8.40 -10.08 10.81
N TYR A 110 8.38 -10.92 9.77
CA TYR A 110 8.91 -10.60 8.45
C TYR A 110 8.25 -9.36 7.85
N ILE A 111 6.91 -9.33 7.86
CA ILE A 111 6.14 -8.20 7.33
C ILE A 111 6.35 -6.94 8.18
N GLY A 112 6.51 -7.07 9.50
CA GLY A 112 6.91 -5.97 10.38
C GLY A 112 8.25 -5.37 9.97
N THR A 113 9.26 -6.22 9.74
CA THR A 113 10.59 -5.78 9.24
C THR A 113 10.48 -5.11 7.88
N LEU A 114 9.64 -5.65 6.99
CA LEU A 114 9.38 -5.06 5.68
C LEU A 114 8.76 -3.66 5.82
N LEU A 115 7.79 -3.50 6.72
CA LEU A 115 7.14 -2.22 7.00
C LEU A 115 8.12 -1.18 7.57
N ASP A 116 8.97 -1.58 8.53
CA ASP A 116 10.01 -0.72 9.10
C ASP A 116 10.98 -0.20 8.03
N SER A 117 11.37 -1.07 7.08
CA SER A 117 12.21 -0.66 5.96
C SER A 117 11.55 0.39 5.05
N ARG A 118 10.22 0.35 4.90
CA ARG A 118 9.45 1.33 4.13
C ARG A 118 9.34 2.65 4.88
N TYR A 119 9.17 2.62 6.21
CA TYR A 119 9.21 3.83 7.04
C TYR A 119 10.55 4.56 6.93
N ALA A 120 11.67 3.85 7.05
CA ALA A 120 12.99 4.44 6.91
C ALA A 120 13.21 5.09 5.53
N ARG A 121 12.72 4.44 4.46
CA ARG A 121 12.75 4.99 3.09
C ARG A 121 11.86 6.23 2.94
N TRP A 122 10.66 6.20 3.53
CA TRP A 122 9.71 7.30 3.49
C TRP A 122 10.28 8.56 4.13
N GLU A 123 10.85 8.43 5.33
CA GLU A 123 11.48 9.56 6.04
C GLU A 123 12.57 10.21 5.19
N LYS A 124 13.44 9.37 4.60
CA LYS A 124 14.48 9.84 3.69
C LYS A 124 13.92 10.51 2.45
N ALA A 125 12.89 9.94 1.83
CA ALA A 125 12.27 10.49 0.62
C ALA A 125 11.64 11.86 0.88
N VAL A 126 10.86 12.01 1.96
CA VAL A 126 10.25 13.28 2.36
C VAL A 126 11.31 14.34 2.64
N GLN A 127 12.40 14.00 3.32
CA GLN A 127 13.52 14.92 3.56
C GLN A 127 14.29 15.30 2.28
N SER A 128 14.22 14.46 1.24
CA SER A 128 14.93 14.66 -0.02
C SER A 128 14.08 15.36 -1.08
N VAL A 129 12.88 15.83 -0.74
CA VAL A 129 12.00 16.56 -1.68
C VAL A 129 12.73 17.83 -2.16
N PRO A 130 12.97 17.97 -3.48
CA PRO A 130 13.62 19.16 -4.02
C PRO A 130 12.86 20.47 -3.76
N ASN A 131 13.60 21.56 -3.83
CA ASN A 131 13.02 22.90 -3.84
C ASN A 131 12.97 23.43 -5.28
N TRP A 132 11.76 23.53 -5.83
CA TRP A 132 11.45 24.10 -7.14
C TRP A 132 10.96 25.57 -7.07
N GLY A 133 11.08 26.19 -5.89
CA GLY A 133 10.66 27.56 -5.62
C GLY A 133 9.36 27.62 -4.82
N ALA A 134 9.21 28.70 -4.05
CA ALA A 134 8.14 28.83 -3.05
C ALA A 134 6.72 28.64 -3.61
N GLY A 135 6.47 29.08 -4.85
CA GLY A 135 5.18 28.88 -5.52
C GLY A 135 4.86 27.40 -5.66
N ILE A 136 5.76 26.62 -6.27
CA ILE A 136 5.55 25.19 -6.54
C ILE A 136 5.60 24.37 -5.25
N ASN A 137 6.59 24.62 -4.38
CA ASN A 137 6.76 23.84 -3.14
C ASN A 137 5.54 23.93 -2.21
N SER A 138 4.85 25.07 -2.16
CA SER A 138 3.62 25.16 -1.37
C SER A 138 2.51 24.20 -1.82
N HIS A 139 2.48 23.84 -3.10
CA HIS A 139 1.58 22.83 -3.65
C HIS A 139 2.13 21.42 -3.43
N VAL A 140 3.44 21.22 -3.62
CA VAL A 140 4.09 19.92 -3.37
C VAL A 140 3.94 19.49 -1.90
N ASP A 141 4.14 20.39 -0.94
CA ASP A 141 4.00 20.08 0.48
C ASP A 141 2.57 19.64 0.80
N LYS A 142 1.57 20.31 0.23
CA LYS A 142 0.16 19.91 0.34
C LYS A 142 -0.11 18.56 -0.31
N TYR A 143 0.52 18.29 -1.46
CA TYR A 143 0.40 17.01 -2.15
C TYR A 143 0.97 15.86 -1.31
N VAL A 144 2.21 15.98 -0.83
CA VAL A 144 2.87 14.99 0.03
C VAL A 144 2.06 14.75 1.31
N GLN A 145 1.50 15.81 1.91
CA GLN A 145 0.60 15.68 3.06
C GLN A 145 -0.70 14.96 2.69
N GLY A 146 -1.27 15.23 1.50
CA GLY A 146 -2.46 14.54 1.00
C GLY A 146 -2.22 13.05 0.75
N VAL A 147 -1.08 12.67 0.17
CA VAL A 147 -0.65 11.28 0.02
C VAL A 147 -0.52 10.61 1.40
N SER A 148 0.11 11.27 2.37
CA SER A 148 0.16 10.77 3.75
C SER A 148 -1.23 10.59 4.38
N ASN A 149 -2.17 11.48 4.07
CA ASN A 149 -3.54 11.36 4.54
C ASN A 149 -4.29 10.17 3.93
N VAL A 150 -4.00 9.79 2.68
CA VAL A 150 -4.53 8.55 2.08
C VAL A 150 -4.10 7.32 2.89
N VAL A 151 -2.81 7.25 3.26
CA VAL A 151 -2.28 6.16 4.10
C VAL A 151 -2.97 6.12 5.46
N ARG A 152 -3.10 7.27 6.13
CA ARG A 152 -3.80 7.39 7.43
C ARG A 152 -5.27 7.02 7.33
N ALA A 153 -5.97 7.47 6.29
CA ALA A 153 -7.38 7.15 6.09
C ALA A 153 -7.60 5.64 5.94
N ASN A 154 -6.72 4.95 5.20
CA ASN A 154 -6.78 3.49 5.09
C ASN A 154 -6.60 2.79 6.44
N LEU A 155 -5.67 3.26 7.29
CA LEU A 155 -5.48 2.76 8.65
C LEU A 155 -6.74 2.93 9.51
N TYR A 156 -7.28 4.14 9.56
CA TYR A 156 -8.48 4.43 10.35
C TYR A 156 -9.67 3.60 9.88
N TRP A 157 -9.88 3.51 8.57
CA TRP A 157 -10.98 2.72 8.01
C TRP A 157 -10.85 1.21 8.28
N GLY A 158 -9.62 0.67 8.14
CA GLY A 158 -9.34 -0.73 8.42
C GLY A 158 -9.61 -1.10 9.88
N TYR A 159 -9.19 -0.23 10.81
CA TYR A 159 -9.37 -0.42 12.25
C TYR A 159 -10.83 -0.25 12.69
N ASP A 160 -11.49 0.82 12.25
CA ASP A 160 -12.77 1.26 12.80
C ASP A 160 -13.99 0.57 12.15
N HIS A 161 -13.94 0.30 10.84
CA HIS A 161 -15.17 -0.02 10.09
C HIS A 161 -15.18 -1.37 9.36
N ARG A 162 -14.04 -1.98 9.01
CA ARG A 162 -14.03 -3.16 8.11
C ARG A 162 -13.58 -4.48 8.73
N LEU A 163 -12.56 -4.49 9.59
CA LEU A 163 -11.86 -5.74 9.92
C LEU A 163 -11.96 -6.11 11.41
N LEU A 164 -11.92 -5.15 12.34
CA LEU A 164 -12.17 -5.45 13.77
C LEU A 164 -13.65 -5.59 14.13
N GLY A 165 -14.57 -5.00 13.35
CA GLY A 165 -16.00 -5.28 13.50
C GLY A 165 -16.30 -6.77 13.36
N ILE A 166 -15.61 -7.48 12.46
CA ILE A 166 -15.75 -8.93 12.28
C ILE A 166 -15.07 -9.70 13.43
N VAL A 167 -13.91 -9.24 13.93
CA VAL A 167 -13.23 -9.87 15.08
C VAL A 167 -14.07 -9.72 16.36
N TYR A 168 -14.69 -8.56 16.61
CA TYR A 168 -15.59 -8.35 17.75
C TYR A 168 -16.89 -9.16 17.62
N THR A 169 -17.44 -9.31 16.41
CA THR A 169 -18.62 -10.15 16.19
C THR A 169 -18.30 -11.65 16.31
N MET A 170 -17.05 -12.07 16.05
CA MET A 170 -16.61 -13.48 16.19
C MET A 170 -16.03 -13.83 17.57
N MET A 171 -15.61 -12.86 18.38
CA MET A 171 -15.17 -13.07 19.78
C MET A 171 -16.27 -12.79 20.82
N GLY A 172 -17.50 -12.45 20.38
CA GLY A 172 -18.61 -12.05 21.24
C GLY A 172 -19.85 -12.93 21.12
N THR A 173 -19.74 -14.22 21.47
CA THR A 173 -20.77 -15.01 22.18
C THR A 173 -20.13 -16.28 22.75
N CYS A 174 -19.63 -16.17 23.97
CA CYS A 174 -19.74 -17.21 25.00
C CYS A 174 -20.33 -16.54 26.24
#